data_AF-A0A3E1E485-F1
#
_entry.id   AF-A0A3E1E485-F1
#
_cell.length_a   1.000
_cell.length_b   1.000
_cell.length_c   1.000
_cell.angle_alpha   90.00
_cell.angle_beta   90.00
_cell.angle_gamma   90.00
#
_symmetry.space_group_name_H-M   'P 1'
#
loop_
_entity.id
_entity.type
_entity.pdbx_description
1 polymer ?
#
loop_
_entity_poly.entity_id
_entity_poly.type
_entity_poly.pdbx_seq_one_letter_code
_entity_poly.pdbx_strand_id
1 'polypeptide(L)'
;MYLSLLASLSIGASAGDKIDRSKIKADEAEIKSDRKERKLDRAEIAADRQERKAEKSKLIADRKAGASEAQIAADKAALQSKNSEIKKDRTEIASDNKEVASDRAVIAGDRSSILTQKAAKEAEKAASSKSAK
;
A
#
# COMPACT_ATOMS: atom_id res chain seq x y z
N MET A 1 32.91 -53.35 1.20
CA MET A 1 31.53 -53.69 0.75
C MET A 1 30.66 -52.47 0.99
N TYR A 2 30.00 -52.03 -0.09
CA TYR A 2 28.98 -50.99 -0.12
C TYR A 2 27.93 -51.22 0.99
N LEU A 3 27.45 -50.14 1.61
CA LEU A 3 26.02 -49.78 1.53
C LEU A 3 25.83 -48.35 2.05
N SER A 4 25.65 -47.45 1.09
CA SER A 4 25.07 -46.12 1.24
C SER A 4 23.72 -46.22 1.96
N LEU A 5 23.56 -45.48 3.06
CA LEU A 5 22.25 -45.20 3.63
C LEU A 5 22.09 -43.68 3.78
N LEU A 6 22.09 -42.99 2.65
CA LEU A 6 21.57 -41.63 2.58
C LEU A 6 20.05 -41.71 2.74
N ALA A 7 19.59 -41.52 3.98
CA ALA A 7 18.19 -41.28 4.28
C ALA A 7 17.74 -40.01 3.55
N SER A 8 17.06 -40.20 2.43
CA SER A 8 16.43 -39.15 1.64
C SER A 8 15.28 -38.56 2.45
N LEU A 9 15.60 -37.54 3.24
CA LEU A 9 14.65 -36.68 3.91
C LEU A 9 13.84 -35.96 2.82
N SER A 10 12.67 -36.50 2.52
CA SER A 10 11.61 -35.84 1.73
C SER A 10 11.22 -34.55 2.46
N ILE A 11 11.94 -33.46 2.17
CA ILE A 11 11.63 -32.12 2.66
C ILE A 11 10.35 -31.69 1.94
N GLY A 12 9.22 -32.03 2.56
CA GLY A 12 7.92 -31.44 2.26
C GLY A 12 8.02 -29.92 2.43
N ALA A 13 7.71 -29.19 1.37
CA ALA A 13 7.92 -27.75 1.19
C ALA A 13 9.39 -27.33 1.20
N SER A 14 9.99 -27.30 0.00
CA SER A 14 11.31 -26.69 -0.25
C SER A 14 11.38 -25.27 0.33
N ALA A 15 12.53 -24.90 0.91
CA ALA A 15 12.74 -23.60 1.55
C ALA A 15 12.30 -22.38 0.70
N GLY A 16 12.38 -22.47 -0.64
CA GLY A 16 11.90 -21.44 -1.58
C GLY A 16 10.41 -21.08 -1.41
N ASP A 17 9.51 -22.06 -1.44
CA ASP A 17 8.06 -21.85 -1.23
C ASP A 17 7.75 -21.14 0.11
N LYS A 18 8.55 -21.39 1.15
CA LYS A 18 8.37 -20.77 2.47
C LYS A 18 8.83 -19.31 2.45
N ILE A 19 9.94 -19.03 1.78
CA ILE A 19 10.47 -17.67 1.58
C ILE A 19 9.47 -16.84 0.75
N ASP A 20 8.97 -17.35 -0.36
CA ASP A 20 8.03 -16.60 -1.22
C ASP A 20 6.72 -16.28 -0.49
N ARG A 21 6.19 -17.23 0.31
CA ARG A 21 5.03 -16.96 1.17
C ARG A 21 5.30 -15.96 2.28
N SER A 22 6.53 -15.90 2.78
CA SER A 22 6.91 -14.92 3.81
C SER A 22 7.01 -13.51 3.23
N LYS A 23 7.50 -13.37 1.99
CA LYS A 23 7.53 -12.10 1.25
C LYS A 23 6.13 -11.57 0.97
N ILE A 24 5.25 -12.41 0.41
CA ILE A 24 3.84 -12.05 0.18
C ILE A 24 3.18 -11.53 1.48
N LYS A 25 3.47 -12.15 2.63
CA LYS A 25 2.93 -11.69 3.92
C LYS A 25 3.49 -10.34 4.35
N ALA A 26 4.74 -10.05 4.04
CA ALA A 26 5.35 -8.74 4.31
C ALA A 26 4.68 -7.68 3.45
N ASP A 27 4.55 -7.91 2.14
CA ASP A 27 3.88 -6.99 1.22
C ASP A 27 2.40 -6.76 1.62
N GLU A 28 1.69 -7.81 2.04
CA GLU A 28 0.32 -7.68 2.57
C GLU A 28 0.25 -6.84 3.85
N ALA A 29 1.29 -6.88 4.69
CA ALA A 29 1.38 -6.07 5.90
C ALA A 29 1.70 -4.60 5.58
N GLU A 30 2.55 -4.34 4.58
CA GLU A 30 2.86 -3.01 4.06
C GLU A 30 1.61 -2.35 3.48
N ILE A 31 0.89 -3.03 2.57
CA ILE A 31 -0.40 -2.58 2.03
C ILE A 31 -1.41 -2.24 3.15
N LYS A 32 -1.35 -2.95 4.27
CA LYS A 32 -2.22 -2.68 5.43
C LYS A 32 -1.79 -1.42 6.17
N SER A 33 -0.49 -1.11 6.25
CA SER A 33 0.03 0.16 6.77
C SER A 33 -0.43 1.32 5.90
N ASP A 34 -0.22 1.26 4.59
CA ASP A 34 -0.56 2.36 3.66
C ASP A 34 -2.08 2.63 3.66
N ARG A 35 -2.90 1.60 3.88
CA ARG A 35 -4.35 1.78 4.07
C ARG A 35 -4.69 2.56 5.34
N LYS A 36 -3.92 2.40 6.41
CA LYS A 36 -4.10 3.18 7.64
C LYS A 36 -3.63 4.62 7.44
N GLU A 37 -2.48 4.82 6.82
CA GLU A 37 -1.92 6.14 6.52
C GLU A 37 -2.89 6.96 5.67
N ARG A 38 -3.34 6.43 4.52
CA ARG A 38 -4.41 7.08 3.73
C ARG A 38 -5.70 7.38 4.49
N LYS A 39 -6.01 6.60 5.53
CA LYS A 39 -7.20 6.87 6.37
C LYS A 39 -6.96 8.09 7.26
N LEU A 40 -5.74 8.26 7.77
CA LEU A 40 -5.33 9.45 8.52
C LEU A 40 -5.33 10.68 7.62
N ASP A 41 -4.71 10.62 6.43
CA ASP A 41 -4.68 11.76 5.49
C ASP A 41 -6.10 12.20 5.10
N ARG A 42 -7.02 11.24 4.91
CA ARG A 42 -8.44 11.55 4.64
C ARG A 42 -9.11 12.25 5.82
N ALA A 43 -8.73 11.92 7.05
CA ALA A 43 -9.23 12.57 8.25
C ALA A 43 -8.66 13.99 8.38
N GLU A 44 -7.37 14.18 8.07
CA GLU A 44 -6.72 15.50 8.03
C GLU A 44 -7.36 16.41 6.99
N ILE A 45 -7.54 15.93 5.75
CA ILE A 45 -8.29 16.65 4.71
C ILE A 45 -9.70 17.01 5.21
N ALA A 46 -10.36 16.15 5.98
CA ALA A 46 -11.69 16.44 6.51
C ALA A 46 -11.66 17.57 7.54
N ALA A 47 -10.66 17.59 8.42
CA ALA A 47 -10.42 18.67 9.38
C ALA A 47 -10.11 19.99 8.66
N ASP A 48 -9.17 19.99 7.70
CA ASP A 48 -8.83 21.18 6.91
C ASP A 48 -10.01 21.75 6.14
N ARG A 49 -10.90 20.88 5.64
CA ARG A 49 -12.15 21.31 5.01
C ARG A 49 -13.08 22.02 5.99
N GLN A 50 -13.10 21.62 7.25
CA GLN A 50 -13.89 22.29 8.29
C GLN A 50 -13.27 23.64 8.65
N GLU A 51 -11.96 23.69 8.86
CA GLU A 51 -11.24 24.93 9.15
C GLU A 51 -11.41 25.97 8.03
N ARG A 52 -11.23 25.55 6.78
CA ARG A 52 -11.45 26.41 5.61
C ARG A 52 -12.89 26.92 5.51
N LYS A 53 -13.89 26.14 5.94
CA LYS A 53 -15.28 26.64 6.01
C LYS A 53 -15.41 27.72 7.09
N ALA A 54 -14.79 27.54 8.24
CA ALA A 54 -14.77 28.52 9.31
C ALA A 54 -14.07 29.81 8.89
N GLU A 55 -12.89 29.74 8.26
CA GLU A 55 -12.17 30.89 7.69
C GLU A 55 -13.00 31.62 6.64
N LYS A 56 -13.68 30.89 5.76
CA LYS A 56 -14.58 31.50 4.77
C LYS A 56 -15.73 32.25 5.44
N SER A 57 -16.27 31.70 6.53
CA SER A 57 -17.32 32.37 7.31
C SER A 57 -16.80 33.64 7.99
N LYS A 58 -15.60 33.60 8.57
CA LYS A 58 -14.93 34.77 9.16
C LYS A 58 -14.72 35.86 8.13
N LEU A 59 -14.14 35.52 6.98
CA LEU A 59 -13.94 36.46 5.88
C LEU A 59 -15.25 37.13 5.43
N ILE A 60 -16.36 36.39 5.38
CA ILE A 60 -17.67 36.96 5.06
C ILE A 60 -18.13 37.94 6.14
N ALA A 61 -17.95 37.59 7.42
CA ALA A 61 -18.32 38.45 8.54
C ALA A 61 -17.48 39.74 8.57
N ASP A 62 -16.16 39.61 8.37
CA ASP A 62 -15.21 40.74 8.36
C ASP A 62 -15.54 41.73 7.25
N ARG A 63 -15.88 41.24 6.05
CA ARG A 63 -16.38 42.11 4.97
C ARG A 63 -17.66 42.85 5.34
N LYS A 64 -18.60 42.18 6.00
CA LYS A 64 -19.85 42.82 6.45
C LYS A 64 -19.61 43.86 7.55
N ALA A 65 -18.59 43.65 8.38
CA ALA A 65 -18.19 44.56 9.44
C ALA A 65 -17.33 45.74 8.96
N GLY A 66 -16.99 45.80 7.66
CA GLY A 66 -16.14 46.86 7.11
C GLY A 66 -14.67 46.73 7.50
N ALA A 67 -14.18 45.51 7.68
CA ALA A 67 -12.77 45.26 7.97
C ALA A 67 -11.84 45.85 6.89
N SER A 68 -10.62 46.19 7.29
CA SER A 68 -9.61 46.77 6.39
C SER A 68 -9.21 45.81 5.26
N GLU A 69 -8.76 46.35 4.13
CA GLU A 69 -8.20 45.56 3.03
C GLU A 69 -7.05 44.65 3.47
N ALA A 70 -6.22 45.11 4.42
CA ALA A 70 -5.14 44.30 5.00
C ALA A 70 -5.66 43.06 5.73
N GLN A 71 -6.73 43.20 6.52
CA GLN A 71 -7.35 42.06 7.20
C GLN A 71 -7.99 41.10 6.21
N ILE A 72 -8.72 41.62 5.22
CA ILE A 72 -9.31 40.82 4.14
C ILE A 72 -8.24 40.08 3.33
N ALA A 73 -7.08 40.69 3.11
CA ALA A 73 -5.95 40.06 2.43
C ALA A 73 -5.35 38.92 3.28
N ALA A 74 -5.20 39.12 4.59
CA ALA A 74 -4.72 38.09 5.52
C ALA A 74 -5.65 36.87 5.54
N ASP A 75 -6.96 37.08 5.62
CA ASP A 75 -7.96 36.01 5.57
C ASP A 75 -7.91 35.22 4.24
N LYS A 76 -7.76 35.93 3.12
CA LYS A 76 -7.61 35.28 1.80
C LYS A 76 -6.32 34.45 1.75
N ALA A 77 -5.23 34.93 2.34
CA ALA A 77 -3.97 34.20 2.40
C ALA A 77 -4.09 32.93 3.26
N ALA A 78 -4.79 32.99 4.40
CA ALA A 78 -5.09 31.82 5.22
C ALA A 78 -5.87 30.76 4.42
N LEU A 79 -6.93 31.16 3.72
CA LEU A 79 -7.70 30.28 2.84
C LEU A 79 -6.84 29.66 1.73
N GLN A 80 -5.88 30.41 1.18
CA GLN A 80 -4.95 29.89 0.18
C GLN A 80 -3.98 28.86 0.77
N SER A 81 -3.49 29.06 1.99
CA SER A 81 -2.68 28.06 2.71
C SER A 81 -3.46 26.77 2.90
N LYS A 82 -4.69 26.84 3.43
CA LYS A 82 -5.55 25.66 3.65
C LYS A 82 -5.88 24.91 2.36
N ASN A 83 -6.09 25.62 1.25
CA ASN A 83 -6.28 24.97 -0.04
C ASN A 83 -5.01 24.28 -0.55
N SER A 84 -3.84 24.82 -0.21
CA SER A 84 -2.54 24.25 -0.59
C SER A 84 -2.22 23.01 0.24
N GLU A 85 -2.50 23.02 1.54
CA GLU A 85 -2.44 21.85 2.45
C GLU A 85 -3.29 20.71 1.90
N ILE A 86 -4.60 20.92 1.73
CA ILE A 86 -5.53 19.92 1.14
C ILE A 86 -5.05 19.37 -0.21
N LYS A 87 -4.38 20.20 -1.02
CA LYS A 87 -3.84 19.77 -2.32
C LYS A 87 -2.66 18.81 -2.14
N LYS A 88 -1.77 19.07 -1.18
CA LYS A 88 -0.62 18.21 -0.86
C LYS A 88 -1.09 16.84 -0.36
N ASP A 89 -2.00 16.80 0.60
CA ASP A 89 -2.53 15.54 1.14
C ASP A 89 -3.20 14.70 0.04
N ARG A 90 -3.91 15.37 -0.89
CA ARG A 90 -4.50 14.69 -2.05
C ARG A 90 -3.45 14.10 -2.99
N THR A 91 -2.31 14.77 -3.16
CA THR A 91 -1.21 14.24 -3.97
C THR A 91 -0.52 13.07 -3.27
N GLU A 92 -0.36 13.12 -1.95
CA GLU A 92 0.20 12.02 -1.14
C GLU A 92 -0.69 10.78 -1.24
N ILE A 93 -2.00 10.90 -0.96
CA ILE A 93 -2.96 9.81 -1.15
C ILE A 93 -2.90 9.21 -2.57
N ALA A 94 -2.66 10.04 -3.59
CA ALA A 94 -2.56 9.57 -4.97
C ALA A 94 -1.28 8.75 -5.20
N SER A 95 -0.16 9.11 -4.57
CA SER A 95 1.08 8.33 -4.56
C SER A 95 0.90 6.99 -3.84
N ASP A 96 0.34 7.00 -2.63
CA ASP A 96 0.05 5.78 -1.86
C ASP A 96 -0.87 4.79 -2.60
N ASN A 97 -1.78 5.32 -3.43
CA ASN A 97 -2.63 4.48 -4.29
C ASN A 97 -1.83 3.78 -5.38
N LYS A 98 -0.78 4.42 -5.91
CA LYS A 98 0.11 3.81 -6.92
C LYS A 98 1.04 2.77 -6.28
N GLU A 99 1.54 3.05 -5.09
CA GLU A 99 2.39 2.12 -4.34
C GLU A 99 1.63 0.84 -4.03
N VAL A 100 0.46 0.94 -3.40
CA VAL A 100 -0.42 -0.21 -3.15
C VAL A 100 -0.82 -0.97 -4.42
N ALA A 101 -0.96 -0.28 -5.56
CA ALA A 101 -1.23 -0.95 -6.83
C ALA A 101 -0.02 -1.77 -7.31
N SER A 102 1.19 -1.25 -7.11
CA SER A 102 2.45 -1.90 -7.44
C SER A 102 2.68 -3.12 -6.56
N ASP A 103 2.47 -3.02 -5.25
CA ASP A 103 2.64 -4.14 -4.31
C ASP A 103 1.67 -5.27 -4.62
N ARG A 104 0.44 -4.94 -5.00
CA ARG A 104 -0.54 -5.94 -5.46
C ARG A 104 -0.09 -6.65 -6.73
N ALA A 105 0.57 -5.95 -7.65
CA ALA A 105 1.10 -6.56 -8.86
C ALA A 105 2.28 -7.51 -8.53
N VAL A 106 3.15 -7.11 -7.60
CA VAL A 106 4.25 -7.97 -7.09
C VAL A 106 3.69 -9.23 -6.47
N ILE A 107 2.74 -9.12 -5.52
CA ILE A 107 2.09 -10.27 -4.88
C ILE A 107 1.44 -11.19 -5.93
N ALA A 108 0.79 -10.63 -6.96
CA ALA A 108 0.20 -11.43 -8.03
C ALA A 108 1.26 -12.22 -8.82
N GLY A 109 2.40 -11.60 -9.13
CA GLY A 109 3.54 -12.24 -9.76
C GLY A 109 4.14 -13.36 -8.91
N ASP A 110 4.33 -13.12 -7.62
CA ASP A 110 4.86 -14.11 -6.68
C ASP A 110 3.92 -15.31 -6.55
N ARG A 111 2.60 -15.07 -6.45
CA ARG A 111 1.61 -16.15 -6.41
C ARG A 111 1.62 -16.99 -7.69
N SER A 112 1.74 -16.35 -8.86
CA SER A 112 1.87 -17.06 -10.14
C SER A 112 3.14 -17.93 -10.17
N SER A 113 4.27 -17.37 -9.73
CA SER A 113 5.56 -18.07 -9.67
C SER A 113 5.52 -19.28 -8.74
N ILE A 114 4.84 -19.19 -7.59
CA ILE A 114 4.64 -20.33 -6.69
C ILE A 114 3.80 -21.42 -7.38
N LEU A 115 2.75 -21.05 -8.12
CA LEU A 115 1.89 -22.02 -8.81
C LEU A 115 2.65 -22.76 -9.91
N THR A 116 3.44 -22.05 -10.73
CA THR A 116 4.24 -22.68 -11.79
C THR A 116 5.32 -23.60 -11.22
N GLN A 117 6.01 -23.19 -10.15
CA GLN A 117 6.97 -24.04 -9.45
C GLN A 117 6.33 -25.31 -8.90
N LYS A 118 5.11 -25.22 -8.33
CA LYS A 118 4.37 -26.40 -7.84
C LYS A 118 4.01 -27.35 -8.98
N ALA A 119 3.47 -26.83 -10.09
CA ALA A 119 3.12 -27.64 -11.25
C ALA A 119 4.35 -28.36 -11.84
N ALA A 120 5.49 -27.67 -11.93
CA ALA A 120 6.75 -28.26 -12.39
C ALA A 120 7.21 -29.41 -11.48
N LYS A 121 7.15 -29.23 -10.15
CA LYS A 121 7.48 -30.28 -9.17
C LYS A 121 6.55 -31.49 -9.28
N GLU A 122 5.26 -31.28 -9.53
CA GLU A 122 4.29 -32.36 -9.72
C GLU A 122 4.56 -33.14 -11.02
N ALA A 123 4.88 -32.45 -12.10
CA ALA A 123 5.26 -33.07 -13.37
C ALA A 123 6.56 -33.91 -13.24
N GLU A 124 7.56 -33.41 -12.52
CA GLU A 124 8.81 -34.12 -12.24
C GLU A 124 8.57 -35.41 -11.43
N LYS A 125 7.73 -35.33 -10.39
CA LYS A 125 7.32 -36.52 -9.60
C LYS A 125 6.56 -37.53 -10.46
N ALA A 126 5.69 -37.08 -11.35
CA ALA A 126 4.96 -37.96 -12.26
C ALA A 126 5.89 -38.63 -13.29
N ALA A 127 6.94 -37.94 -13.75
CA ALA A 127 7.93 -38.50 -14.67
C ALA A 127 8.83 -39.54 -13.99
N SER A 128 9.35 -39.24 -12.79
CA SER A 128 10.21 -40.15 -12.02
C SER A 128 9.49 -41.42 -11.54
N SER A 129 8.20 -41.33 -11.22
CA SER A 129 7.39 -42.51 -10.88
C SER A 129 7.06 -43.42 -12.07
N LYS A 130 7.05 -42.88 -13.29
CA LYS A 130 6.88 -43.67 -14.53
C LYS A 130 8.16 -44.39 -14.95
N SER A 131 9.34 -43.82 -14.71
CA SER A 131 10.62 -44.46 -15.05
C SER A 131 11.06 -45.53 -14.05
N ALA A 132 10.43 -45.58 -12.87
CA ALA A 132 10.71 -46.57 -11.83
C ALA A 132 9.83 -47.85 -11.92
N LYS A 133 8.92 -47.91 -12.90
CA LYS A 133 8.12 -49.09 -13.26
C LYS A 133 8.63 -49.68 -14.57
#